data_AF-A0A6A6M4H5-F1
#
_entry.id   AF-A0A6A6M4H5-F1
#
_cell.length_a   1.000
_cell.length_b   1.000
_cell.length_c   1.000
_cell.angle_alpha   90.00
_cell.angle_beta   90.00
_cell.angle_gamma   90.00
#
_symmetry.space_group_name_H-M   'P 1'
#
loop_
_entity.id
_entity.type
_entity.pdbx_description
1 polymer ?
#
loop_
_entity_poly.entity_id
_entity_poly.type
_entity_poly.pdbx_seq_one_letter_code
_entity_poly.pdbx_strand_id
1 'polypeptide(L)'
;MCKNWVVFAFIFLVLLSGFSSASATPPAKIVSGVVSNIVSALVKWLWSLKSNTKTAVSSRSMVKFEGGYTVETVFDGSKLGIEPYSVELSPTGELLVLDSENSNIYKISTPLSRYSRPKLIAGSSEGYSGHVDGRLREARMNHPKGLTVDDRGNIYIADTMNMAIRKISDGAVTTIAGGKWARGGGHVDVDAKFSNDFDVVYIGSSCSLLVIDRGNQAIREIQLHDEDCNYQYDGSFHLGIVVLAAAAFFGYMLALLHVGYNHCFLPMM
;
A
#
# COMPACT_ATOMS: atom_id res chain seq x y z
N MET A 1 30.21 20.97 39.74
CA MET A 1 31.23 21.09 40.81
C MET A 1 31.00 22.41 41.54
N CYS A 2 31.19 22.40 42.87
CA CYS A 2 31.03 23.50 43.86
C CYS A 2 29.57 23.84 44.22
N LYS A 3 29.13 23.96 45.48
CA LYS A 3 29.75 23.85 46.82
C LYS A 3 28.59 23.87 47.86
N ASN A 4 28.76 23.18 48.99
CA ASN A 4 27.93 23.20 50.21
C ASN A 4 27.54 24.61 50.71
N TRP A 5 26.41 24.77 51.41
CA TRP A 5 26.37 25.22 52.83
C TRP A 5 24.95 25.18 53.48
N VAL A 6 24.88 24.47 54.62
CA VAL A 6 24.05 24.55 55.86
C VAL A 6 23.03 25.70 56.01
N VAL A 7 21.83 25.43 56.59
CA VAL A 7 21.29 26.09 57.81
C VAL A 7 20.17 25.24 58.46
N PHE A 8 20.38 24.96 59.75
CA PHE A 8 19.48 24.41 60.77
C PHE A 8 18.40 25.42 61.21
N ALA A 9 17.21 24.95 61.60
CA ALA A 9 16.40 25.45 62.74
C ALA A 9 15.11 24.61 62.82
N PHE A 10 14.98 23.59 63.67
CA PHE A 10 14.55 23.70 65.08
C PHE A 10 13.55 24.83 65.33
N ILE A 11 12.27 24.49 65.53
CA ILE A 11 11.46 24.93 66.68
C ILE A 11 10.40 23.84 66.92
N PHE A 12 10.49 23.28 68.12
CA PHE A 12 9.59 22.32 68.71
C PHE A 12 8.60 23.08 69.61
N LEU A 13 7.39 22.54 69.71
CA LEU A 13 6.49 22.67 70.86
C LEU A 13 5.64 23.95 70.95
N VAL A 14 4.30 23.78 71.00
CA VAL A 14 3.46 24.03 72.21
C VAL A 14 1.97 24.18 71.83
N LEU A 15 1.22 23.14 72.19
CA LEU A 15 -0.06 23.13 72.94
C LEU A 15 -1.43 23.53 72.31
N LEU A 16 -2.34 22.55 72.46
CA LEU A 16 -3.69 22.60 73.09
C LEU A 16 -4.88 23.23 72.36
N SER A 17 -5.76 22.37 71.85
CA SER A 17 -7.21 22.25 72.19
C SER A 17 -7.78 21.06 71.40
N GLY A 18 -8.18 19.91 71.98
CA GLY A 18 -9.36 19.71 72.83
C GLY A 18 -10.62 20.02 72.02
N PHE A 19 -11.55 19.13 71.65
CA PHE A 19 -12.13 17.99 72.36
C PHE A 19 -12.76 16.98 71.38
N SER A 20 -12.61 15.67 71.66
CA SER A 20 -13.57 14.64 71.24
C SER A 20 -14.35 14.21 72.48
N SER A 21 -15.67 14.10 72.36
CA SER A 21 -16.57 13.69 73.45
C SER A 21 -16.59 12.18 73.65
N ALA A 22 -16.17 11.81 74.86
CA ALA A 22 -16.44 10.68 75.74
C ALA A 22 -17.31 9.47 75.32
N SER A 23 -16.87 8.29 75.82
CA SER A 23 -17.61 7.29 76.64
C SER A 23 -17.23 5.85 76.22
N ALA A 24 -16.79 4.88 77.04
CA ALA A 24 -16.61 4.75 78.49
C ALA A 24 -15.65 3.57 78.84
N THR A 25 -14.95 3.73 79.98
CA THR A 25 -14.42 2.76 80.98
C THR A 25 -13.29 1.73 80.67
N PRO A 26 -12.18 1.72 81.47
CA PRO A 26 -11.13 0.67 81.60
C PRO A 26 -11.42 -0.24 82.85
N PRO A 27 -10.54 -1.11 83.42
CA PRO A 27 -9.10 -1.43 83.24
C PRO A 27 -8.84 -2.97 83.13
N ALA A 28 -7.65 -3.60 83.06
CA ALA A 28 -6.40 -3.40 83.81
C ALA A 28 -5.24 -4.25 83.21
N LYS A 29 -4.03 -3.69 83.33
CA LYS A 29 -2.69 -4.28 83.58
C LYS A 29 -2.27 -5.55 82.82
N ILE A 30 -1.03 -5.53 82.27
CA ILE A 30 0.12 -6.41 82.64
C ILE A 30 1.18 -6.45 81.49
N VAL A 31 2.42 -6.04 81.85
CA VAL A 31 3.74 -6.57 81.42
C VAL A 31 4.15 -6.28 79.95
N SER A 32 5.05 -5.34 79.68
CA SER A 32 6.52 -5.38 79.86
C SER A 32 7.19 -6.60 79.25
N GLY A 33 7.81 -6.43 78.08
CA GLY A 33 8.86 -7.33 77.62
C GLY A 33 8.76 -7.69 76.15
N VAL A 34 9.92 -7.61 75.49
CA VAL A 34 10.22 -8.19 74.17
C VAL A 34 9.82 -7.34 72.96
N VAL A 35 10.59 -6.27 72.71
CA VAL A 35 10.81 -5.77 71.33
C VAL A 35 12.30 -5.49 71.14
N SER A 36 13.12 -6.54 71.00
CA SER A 36 14.51 -6.37 70.53
C SER A 36 14.96 -7.37 69.46
N ASN A 37 14.18 -8.42 69.15
CA ASN A 37 14.56 -9.39 68.12
C ASN A 37 13.79 -9.26 66.78
N ILE A 38 12.66 -8.54 66.75
CA ILE A 38 11.83 -8.41 65.53
C ILE A 38 12.41 -7.34 64.58
N VAL A 39 13.00 -6.27 65.12
CA VAL A 39 13.56 -5.17 64.32
C VAL A 39 14.85 -5.58 63.59
N SER A 40 15.67 -6.46 64.18
CA SER A 40 16.92 -6.95 63.57
C SER A 40 16.68 -7.88 62.36
N ALA A 41 15.65 -8.72 62.44
CA ALA A 41 15.26 -9.61 61.33
C ALA A 41 14.71 -8.82 60.13
N LEU A 42 13.93 -7.77 60.40
CA LEU A 42 13.35 -6.92 59.35
C LEU A 42 14.41 -6.10 58.61
N VAL A 43 15.43 -5.60 59.32
CA VAL A 43 16.56 -4.87 58.71
C VAL A 43 17.43 -5.80 57.87
N LYS A 44 17.72 -7.03 58.31
CA LYS A 44 18.48 -7.99 57.47
C LYS A 44 17.72 -8.44 56.22
N TRP A 45 16.39 -8.56 56.30
CA TRP A 45 15.55 -8.84 55.14
C TRP A 45 15.51 -7.67 54.15
N LEU A 46 15.41 -6.42 54.65
CA LEU A 46 15.46 -5.22 53.82
C LEU A 46 16.78 -5.04 53.08
N TRP A 47 17.90 -5.49 53.66
CA TRP A 47 19.22 -5.48 53.00
C TRP A 47 19.48 -6.67 52.07
N SER A 48 18.65 -7.72 52.13
CA SER A 48 18.70 -8.89 51.22
C SER A 48 17.95 -8.63 49.89
N LEU A 49 17.02 -7.68 49.87
CA LEU A 49 16.24 -7.30 48.68
C LEU A 49 16.91 -6.25 47.80
N LYS A 50 18.19 -5.95 48.01
CA LYS A 50 18.98 -5.21 47.03
C LYS A 50 19.30 -6.15 45.88
N SER A 51 18.38 -6.26 44.92
CA SER A 51 18.64 -6.94 43.67
C SER A 51 19.90 -6.33 43.07
N ASN A 52 20.97 -7.10 43.00
CA ASN A 52 22.02 -6.84 42.03
C ASN A 52 21.32 -6.90 40.67
N THR A 53 20.94 -5.74 40.14
CA THR A 53 20.62 -5.59 38.73
C THR A 53 21.94 -5.82 38.01
N LYS A 54 22.28 -7.10 37.77
CA LYS A 54 23.09 -7.44 36.61
C LYS A 54 22.28 -6.89 35.46
N THR A 55 22.72 -5.75 34.94
CA THR A 55 22.24 -5.22 33.67
C THR A 55 22.57 -6.29 32.64
N ALA A 56 21.62 -7.21 32.44
CA ALA A 56 21.55 -7.96 31.22
C ALA A 56 21.31 -6.91 30.14
N VAL A 57 22.40 -6.37 29.61
CA VAL A 57 22.40 -5.69 28.33
C VAL A 57 22.04 -6.80 27.35
N SER A 58 20.74 -7.06 27.23
CA SER A 58 20.21 -7.59 25.99
C SER A 58 20.69 -6.57 24.97
N SER A 59 21.68 -6.96 24.17
CA SER A 59 22.02 -6.30 22.92
C SER A 59 20.81 -6.45 22.00
N ARG A 60 19.71 -5.79 22.37
CA ARG A 60 18.61 -5.50 21.46
C ARG A 60 19.30 -4.71 20.37
N SER A 61 19.46 -5.35 19.22
CA SER A 61 19.79 -4.68 17.99
C SER A 61 18.84 -3.50 17.88
N MET A 62 19.32 -2.31 18.23
CA MET A 62 18.51 -1.12 18.29
C MET A 62 18.36 -0.67 16.85
N VAL A 63 17.19 -0.98 16.27
CA VAL A 63 16.85 -0.55 14.91
C VAL A 63 17.01 0.97 14.86
N LYS A 64 17.91 1.44 13.99
CA LYS A 64 18.06 2.85 13.68
C LYS A 64 17.15 3.16 12.51
N PHE A 65 16.08 3.89 12.75
CA PHE A 65 15.23 4.40 11.69
C PHE A 65 15.88 5.64 11.06
N GLU A 66 15.84 5.70 9.73
CA GLU A 66 16.14 6.93 9.01
C GLU A 66 14.97 7.91 9.21
N GLY A 67 15.28 9.18 9.48
CA GLY A 67 14.26 10.23 9.60
C GLY A 67 13.86 10.80 8.24
N GLY A 68 12.72 11.50 8.16
CA GLY A 68 12.25 12.15 6.93
C GLY A 68 11.10 11.44 6.21
N TYR A 69 10.71 10.25 6.67
CA TYR A 69 9.54 9.54 6.18
C TYR A 69 8.30 9.85 7.02
N THR A 70 7.21 10.27 6.37
CA THR A 70 5.89 10.47 7.00
C THR A 70 4.95 9.37 6.57
N VAL A 71 4.29 8.71 7.52
CA VAL A 71 3.27 7.68 7.25
C VAL A 71 1.90 8.29 7.49
N GLU A 72 1.06 8.32 6.44
CA GLU A 72 -0.33 8.74 6.53
C GLU A 72 -1.27 7.65 6.03
N THR A 73 -2.47 7.58 6.61
CA THR A 73 -3.53 6.69 6.16
C THR A 73 -4.30 7.35 5.01
N VAL A 74 -4.24 6.76 3.82
CA VAL A 74 -4.97 7.23 2.62
C VAL A 74 -6.47 6.93 2.73
N PHE A 75 -6.83 5.71 3.09
CA PHE A 75 -8.19 5.31 3.45
C PHE A 75 -8.15 4.18 4.49
N ASP A 76 -9.26 3.99 5.20
CA ASP A 76 -9.40 2.96 6.24
C ASP A 76 -10.40 1.91 5.77
N GLY A 77 -9.88 0.77 5.30
CA GLY A 77 -10.68 -0.34 4.77
C GLY A 77 -11.66 -0.93 5.78
N SER A 78 -11.31 -0.93 7.07
CA SER A 78 -12.18 -1.46 8.14
C SER A 78 -13.51 -0.72 8.26
N LYS A 79 -13.52 0.59 7.96
CA LYS A 79 -14.72 1.43 7.97
C LYS A 79 -15.57 1.28 6.71
N LEU A 80 -14.98 0.77 5.64
CA LEU A 80 -15.61 0.65 4.32
C LEU A 80 -15.98 -0.80 3.97
N GLY A 81 -15.58 -1.77 4.79
CA GLY A 81 -15.71 -3.19 4.47
C GLY A 81 -14.84 -3.59 3.28
N ILE A 82 -13.69 -2.93 3.08
CA ILE A 82 -12.75 -3.20 1.99
C ILE A 82 -11.50 -3.83 2.61
N GLU A 83 -11.07 -4.98 2.09
CA GLU A 83 -9.87 -5.68 2.54
C GLU A 83 -8.75 -5.59 1.50
N PRO A 84 -7.96 -4.50 1.50
CA PRO A 84 -6.94 -4.28 0.49
C PRO A 84 -5.81 -5.32 0.60
N TYR A 85 -5.49 -5.97 -0.52
CA TYR A 85 -4.41 -6.96 -0.64
C TYR A 85 -3.22 -6.42 -1.44
N SER A 86 -3.49 -5.82 -2.60
CA SER A 86 -2.47 -5.25 -3.48
C SER A 86 -2.90 -3.88 -3.99
N VAL A 87 -1.92 -3.08 -4.41
CA VAL A 87 -2.11 -1.73 -4.92
C VAL A 87 -1.22 -1.52 -6.14
N GLU A 88 -1.76 -0.86 -7.17
CA GLU A 88 -1.05 -0.58 -8.42
C GLU A 88 -1.41 0.81 -8.93
N LEU A 89 -0.51 1.46 -9.66
CA LEU A 89 -0.79 2.74 -10.30
C LEU A 89 -1.16 2.51 -11.77
N SER A 90 -2.28 3.08 -12.18
CA SER A 90 -2.62 3.16 -13.60
C SER A 90 -1.72 4.19 -14.32
N PRO A 91 -1.54 4.08 -15.64
CA PRO A 91 -0.81 5.07 -16.44
C PRO A 91 -1.37 6.49 -16.33
N THR A 92 -2.66 6.63 -15.99
CA THR A 92 -3.33 7.93 -15.77
C THR A 92 -3.06 8.52 -14.39
N GLY A 93 -2.34 7.79 -13.52
CA GLY A 93 -2.01 8.21 -12.16
C GLY A 93 -3.10 7.92 -11.13
N GLU A 94 -4.13 7.14 -11.46
CA GLU A 94 -5.13 6.66 -10.50
C GLU A 94 -4.62 5.41 -9.78
N LEU A 95 -4.96 5.29 -8.49
CA LEU A 95 -4.57 4.14 -7.66
C LEU A 95 -5.61 3.04 -7.76
N LEU A 96 -5.20 1.84 -8.17
CA LEU A 96 -6.02 0.64 -8.17
C LEU A 96 -5.74 -0.15 -6.90
N VAL A 97 -6.81 -0.64 -6.27
CA VAL A 97 -6.74 -1.42 -5.04
C VAL A 97 -7.48 -2.73 -5.26
N LEU A 98 -6.78 -3.84 -5.05
CA LEU A 98 -7.36 -5.17 -5.10
C LEU A 98 -7.89 -5.55 -3.73
N ASP A 99 -9.19 -5.79 -3.63
CA ASP A 99 -9.85 -6.36 -2.46
C ASP A 99 -9.99 -7.86 -2.67
N SER A 100 -9.08 -8.62 -2.07
CA SER A 100 -8.99 -10.08 -2.27
C SER A 100 -10.20 -10.79 -1.68
N GLU A 101 -10.54 -10.50 -0.42
CA GLU A 101 -11.58 -11.24 0.30
C GLU A 101 -12.96 -11.00 -0.31
N ASN A 102 -13.26 -9.76 -0.71
CA ASN A 102 -14.53 -9.46 -1.39
C ASN A 102 -14.48 -9.68 -2.91
N SER A 103 -13.36 -10.15 -3.46
CA SER A 103 -13.15 -10.38 -4.89
C SER A 103 -13.52 -9.17 -5.76
N ASN A 104 -13.10 -7.99 -5.31
CA ASN A 104 -13.48 -6.70 -5.83
C ASN A 104 -12.26 -5.85 -6.17
N ILE A 105 -12.40 -4.92 -7.11
CA ILE A 105 -11.33 -3.98 -7.46
C ILE A 105 -11.87 -2.57 -7.32
N TYR A 106 -11.10 -1.72 -6.65
CA TYR A 106 -11.43 -0.33 -6.41
C TYR A 106 -10.44 0.59 -7.09
N LYS A 107 -10.89 1.80 -7.39
CA LYS A 107 -10.08 2.89 -7.91
C LYS A 107 -10.17 4.10 -6.97
N ILE A 108 -9.03 4.73 -6.72
CA ILE A 108 -8.91 5.95 -5.93
C ILE A 108 -8.25 7.02 -6.79
N SER A 109 -8.91 8.16 -6.93
CA SER A 109 -8.39 9.30 -7.69
C SER A 109 -7.26 9.99 -6.94
N THR A 110 -6.27 10.48 -7.68
CA THR A 110 -5.20 11.33 -7.17
C THR A 110 -5.52 12.81 -7.39
N PRO A 111 -4.95 13.75 -6.60
CA PRO A 111 -4.00 13.53 -5.50
C PRO A 111 -4.64 12.81 -4.31
N LEU A 112 -3.86 11.94 -3.65
CA LEU A 112 -4.34 11.24 -2.46
C LEU A 112 -4.55 12.25 -1.33
N SER A 113 -5.76 12.27 -0.78
CA SER A 113 -6.06 13.00 0.45
C SER A 113 -6.32 12.03 1.59
N ARG A 114 -6.26 12.55 2.81
CA ARG A 114 -6.73 11.83 3.98
C ARG A 114 -8.21 11.44 3.78
N TYR A 115 -8.50 10.14 3.82
CA TYR A 115 -9.82 9.55 3.57
C TYR A 115 -10.33 9.71 2.13
N SER A 116 -9.47 9.40 1.17
CA SER A 116 -9.88 9.27 -0.23
C SER A 116 -10.97 8.20 -0.36
N ARG A 117 -11.96 8.40 -1.25
CA ARG A 117 -13.11 7.49 -1.41
C ARG A 117 -12.86 6.47 -2.53
N PRO A 118 -12.70 5.17 -2.21
CA PRO A 118 -12.56 4.14 -3.22
C PRO A 118 -13.85 3.94 -4.01
N LYS A 119 -13.74 3.88 -5.34
CA LYS A 119 -14.85 3.58 -6.26
C LYS A 119 -14.69 2.16 -6.76
N LEU A 120 -15.66 1.29 -6.51
CA LEU A 120 -15.66 -0.07 -7.05
C LEU A 120 -15.65 0.01 -8.58
N ILE A 121 -14.72 -0.66 -9.24
CA ILE A 121 -14.63 -0.71 -10.71
C ILE A 121 -15.10 -2.05 -11.26
N ALA A 122 -14.78 -3.18 -10.63
CA ALA A 122 -15.14 -4.52 -11.09
C ALA A 122 -15.37 -5.48 -9.92
N GLY A 123 -16.22 -6.48 -10.15
CA GLY A 123 -16.67 -7.45 -9.16
C GLY A 123 -18.11 -7.21 -8.70
N SER A 124 -18.52 -7.90 -7.64
CA SER A 124 -19.88 -7.83 -7.10
C SER A 124 -19.95 -6.88 -5.91
N SER A 125 -20.86 -5.91 -5.95
CA SER A 125 -21.17 -5.07 -4.77
C SER A 125 -21.70 -5.87 -3.59
N GLU A 126 -22.19 -7.08 -3.83
CA GLU A 126 -22.72 -8.00 -2.81
C GLU A 126 -21.64 -8.99 -2.31
N GLY A 127 -20.40 -8.90 -2.82
CA GLY A 127 -19.27 -9.75 -2.39
C GLY A 127 -19.32 -11.18 -2.92
N TYR A 128 -20.15 -11.46 -3.92
CA TYR A 128 -20.21 -12.79 -4.52
C TYR A 128 -18.94 -13.13 -5.30
N SER A 129 -18.32 -14.26 -4.94
CA SER A 129 -17.20 -14.84 -5.66
C SER A 129 -17.67 -15.87 -6.71
N GLY A 130 -16.81 -16.15 -7.69
CA GLY A 130 -17.08 -17.12 -8.75
C GLY A 130 -16.17 -16.94 -9.95
N HIS A 131 -16.39 -17.71 -11.01
CA HIS A 131 -15.66 -17.60 -12.27
C HIS A 131 -16.65 -17.24 -13.38
N VAL A 132 -16.94 -15.94 -13.52
CA VAL A 132 -17.92 -15.43 -14.49
C VAL A 132 -17.32 -14.22 -15.20
N ASP A 133 -17.21 -14.32 -16.53
CA ASP A 133 -16.87 -13.20 -17.41
C ASP A 133 -18.12 -12.36 -17.72
N GLY A 134 -17.93 -11.13 -18.18
CA GLY A 134 -19.03 -10.23 -18.54
C GLY A 134 -18.76 -8.79 -18.16
N ARG A 135 -19.83 -7.98 -18.06
CA ARG A 135 -19.71 -6.57 -17.68
C ARG A 135 -19.08 -6.42 -16.30
N LEU A 136 -18.43 -5.30 -16.04
CA LEU A 136 -17.67 -5.05 -14.80
C LEU A 136 -18.41 -5.43 -13.50
N ARG A 137 -19.72 -5.17 -13.41
CA ARG A 137 -20.57 -5.45 -12.23
C ARG A 137 -21.17 -6.86 -12.19
N GLU A 138 -21.19 -7.53 -13.34
CA GLU A 138 -21.76 -8.86 -13.53
C GLU A 138 -20.68 -9.95 -13.44
N ALA A 139 -19.44 -9.58 -13.75
CA ALA A 139 -18.28 -10.44 -13.61
C ALA A 139 -18.07 -10.86 -12.14
N ARG A 140 -17.51 -12.05 -11.98
CA ARG A 140 -17.16 -12.65 -10.69
C ARG A 140 -15.73 -13.17 -10.74
N MET A 141 -15.01 -12.94 -9.66
CA MET A 141 -13.65 -13.43 -9.40
C MET A 141 -13.65 -14.16 -8.06
N ASN A 142 -12.55 -14.81 -7.70
CA ASN A 142 -12.45 -15.57 -6.46
C ASN A 142 -11.05 -15.45 -5.84
N HIS A 143 -10.96 -14.66 -4.78
CA HIS A 143 -9.71 -14.35 -4.05
C HIS A 143 -8.57 -13.96 -4.99
N PRO A 144 -8.73 -12.89 -5.77
CA PRO A 144 -7.65 -12.39 -6.60
C PRO A 144 -6.52 -11.83 -5.73
N LYS A 145 -5.27 -12.08 -6.10
CA LYS A 145 -4.09 -11.66 -5.31
C LYS A 145 -3.11 -10.77 -6.06
N GLY A 146 -3.08 -10.87 -7.38
CA GLY A 146 -2.21 -10.07 -8.23
C GLY A 146 -3.01 -9.12 -9.11
N LEU A 147 -2.47 -7.93 -9.35
CA LEU A 147 -3.05 -6.93 -10.24
C LEU A 147 -1.91 -6.13 -10.90
N THR A 148 -1.98 -5.97 -12.22
CA THR A 148 -1.05 -5.15 -13.00
C THR A 148 -1.80 -4.43 -14.12
N VAL A 149 -1.21 -3.38 -14.70
CA VAL A 149 -1.85 -2.55 -15.72
C VAL A 149 -0.92 -2.42 -16.91
N ASP A 150 -1.43 -2.58 -18.13
CA ASP A 150 -0.65 -2.32 -19.34
C ASP A 150 -0.64 -0.83 -19.72
N ASP A 151 0.12 -0.51 -20.78
CA ASP A 151 0.30 0.86 -21.24
C ASP A 151 -1.00 1.49 -21.77
N ARG A 152 -1.98 0.69 -22.18
CA ARG A 152 -3.31 1.17 -22.61
C ARG A 152 -4.29 1.33 -21.45
N GLY A 153 -3.93 0.86 -20.26
CA GLY A 153 -4.78 0.90 -19.08
C GLY A 153 -5.69 -0.31 -18.93
N ASN A 154 -5.47 -1.41 -19.67
CA ASN A 154 -6.13 -2.68 -19.36
C ASN A 154 -5.55 -3.23 -18.06
N ILE A 155 -6.41 -3.87 -17.27
CA ILE A 155 -6.02 -4.39 -15.95
C ILE A 155 -5.97 -5.91 -16.03
N TYR A 156 -4.85 -6.52 -15.66
CA TYR A 156 -4.70 -7.97 -15.58
C TYR A 156 -4.68 -8.41 -14.13
N ILE A 157 -5.41 -9.48 -13.84
CA ILE A 157 -5.69 -9.93 -12.47
C ILE A 157 -5.34 -11.40 -12.35
N ALA A 158 -4.57 -11.74 -11.32
CA ALA A 158 -4.36 -13.11 -10.90
C ALA A 158 -5.53 -13.57 -10.01
N ASP A 159 -6.50 -14.24 -10.62
CA ASP A 159 -7.72 -14.75 -9.99
C ASP A 159 -7.47 -16.15 -9.39
N THR A 160 -6.85 -16.16 -8.20
CA THR A 160 -6.07 -17.31 -7.74
C THR A 160 -6.90 -18.55 -7.41
N MET A 161 -8.11 -18.41 -6.85
CA MET A 161 -8.96 -19.57 -6.57
C MET A 161 -9.70 -20.08 -7.80
N ASN A 162 -9.70 -19.31 -8.88
CA ASN A 162 -10.15 -19.76 -10.20
C ASN A 162 -9.00 -20.27 -11.08
N MET A 163 -7.74 -20.13 -10.62
CA MET A 163 -6.54 -20.55 -11.37
C MET A 163 -6.50 -19.91 -12.76
N ALA A 164 -6.83 -18.62 -12.82
CA ALA A 164 -7.03 -17.89 -14.07
C ALA A 164 -6.33 -16.53 -14.07
N ILE A 165 -5.91 -16.09 -15.25
CA ILE A 165 -5.56 -14.69 -15.51
C ILE A 165 -6.78 -14.03 -16.16
N ARG A 166 -7.30 -13.00 -15.51
CA ARG A 166 -8.45 -12.21 -15.97
C ARG A 166 -7.95 -10.87 -16.52
N LYS A 167 -8.64 -10.34 -17.53
CA LYS A 167 -8.37 -9.03 -18.13
C LYS A 167 -9.61 -8.15 -18.01
N ILE A 168 -9.41 -6.90 -17.60
CA ILE A 168 -10.41 -5.83 -17.66
C ILE A 168 -10.03 -4.90 -18.80
N SER A 169 -10.87 -4.85 -19.82
CA SER A 169 -10.77 -3.94 -20.95
C SER A 169 -12.17 -3.63 -21.48
N ASP A 170 -12.35 -2.48 -22.10
CA ASP A 170 -13.60 -2.08 -22.80
C ASP A 170 -14.89 -2.27 -21.97
N GLY A 171 -14.81 -2.08 -20.65
CA GLY A 171 -15.96 -2.19 -19.75
C GLY A 171 -16.41 -3.64 -19.47
N ALA A 172 -15.57 -4.63 -19.72
CA ALA A 172 -15.83 -6.03 -19.43
C ALA A 172 -14.64 -6.71 -18.73
N VAL A 173 -14.92 -7.83 -18.06
CA VAL A 173 -13.93 -8.77 -17.53
C VAL A 173 -13.97 -10.01 -18.41
N THR A 174 -12.81 -10.45 -18.86
CA THR A 174 -12.61 -11.65 -19.68
C THR A 174 -11.52 -12.54 -19.08
N THR A 175 -11.52 -13.83 -19.43
CA THR A 175 -10.45 -14.76 -19.06
C THR A 175 -9.48 -14.91 -20.23
N ILE A 176 -8.18 -14.68 -20.01
CA ILE A 176 -7.16 -14.74 -21.08
C ILE A 176 -6.26 -15.99 -20.98
N ALA A 177 -6.14 -16.59 -19.80
CA ALA A 177 -5.40 -17.84 -19.61
C ALA A 177 -5.91 -18.60 -18.38
N GLY A 178 -5.84 -19.93 -18.43
CA GLY A 178 -6.24 -20.81 -17.34
C GLY A 178 -7.76 -20.83 -17.09
N GLY A 179 -8.16 -21.09 -15.85
CA GLY A 179 -9.56 -21.23 -15.45
C GLY A 179 -9.97 -22.65 -15.09
N LYS A 180 -10.91 -22.75 -14.16
CA LYS A 180 -11.63 -24.00 -13.88
C LYS A 180 -12.69 -24.19 -14.96
N TRP A 181 -12.64 -25.32 -15.67
CA TRP A 181 -13.61 -25.68 -16.72
C TRP A 181 -15.05 -25.37 -16.29
N ALA A 182 -15.62 -24.27 -16.77
CA ALA A 182 -17.06 -24.13 -16.84
C ALA A 182 -17.50 -25.00 -18.02
N ARG A 183 -18.43 -25.94 -17.79
CA ARG A 183 -19.07 -26.68 -18.88
C ARG A 183 -19.86 -25.70 -19.74
N GLY A 184 -19.21 -25.13 -20.76
CA GLY A 184 -19.86 -24.31 -21.78
C GLY A 184 -19.12 -23.03 -22.14
N GLY A 185 -18.26 -23.13 -23.15
CA GLY A 185 -18.12 -22.11 -24.20
C GLY A 185 -17.11 -20.97 -23.96
N GLY A 186 -16.01 -21.02 -24.74
CA GLY A 186 -15.11 -19.90 -24.98
C GLY A 186 -13.66 -20.37 -25.01
N HIS A 187 -13.05 -20.38 -26.21
CA HIS A 187 -11.64 -20.71 -26.41
C HIS A 187 -10.76 -19.71 -25.63
N VAL A 188 -10.37 -20.09 -24.41
CA VAL A 188 -9.23 -19.55 -23.68
C VAL A 188 -8.19 -20.67 -23.71
N ASP A 189 -6.89 -20.38 -23.65
CA ASP A 189 -5.86 -21.43 -23.58
C ASP A 189 -6.07 -22.31 -22.33
N VAL A 190 -6.89 -23.36 -22.49
CA VAL A 190 -7.38 -24.25 -21.41
C VAL A 190 -6.23 -25.10 -20.85
N ASP A 191 -5.06 -25.06 -21.48
CA ASP A 191 -3.88 -25.84 -21.10
C ASP A 191 -2.98 -25.11 -20.09
N ALA A 192 -3.16 -23.80 -19.89
CA ALA A 192 -2.41 -23.04 -18.89
C ALA A 192 -2.87 -23.40 -17.45
N LYS A 193 -2.23 -24.41 -16.86
CA LYS A 193 -2.49 -24.88 -15.50
C LYS A 193 -1.71 -24.07 -14.47
N PHE A 194 -2.30 -23.00 -13.96
CA PHE A 194 -1.78 -22.25 -12.83
C PHE A 194 -2.07 -22.95 -11.50
N SER A 195 -1.22 -22.74 -10.49
CA SER A 195 -1.56 -23.11 -9.11
C SER A 195 -2.58 -22.14 -8.52
N ASN A 196 -2.92 -22.31 -7.24
CA ASN A 196 -3.73 -21.35 -6.49
C ASN A 196 -2.89 -20.30 -5.74
N ASP A 197 -1.58 -20.26 -5.99
CA ASP A 197 -0.66 -19.28 -5.45
C ASP A 197 0.23 -18.72 -6.57
N PHE A 198 -0.26 -17.67 -7.22
CA PHE A 198 0.46 -16.98 -8.27
C PHE A 198 0.21 -15.48 -8.23
N ASP A 199 1.05 -14.74 -8.94
CA ASP A 199 0.97 -13.29 -9.11
C ASP A 199 1.29 -12.94 -10.57
N VAL A 200 0.99 -11.72 -11.00
CA VAL A 200 1.11 -11.28 -12.39
C VAL A 200 1.79 -9.91 -12.47
N VAL A 201 2.71 -9.77 -13.44
CA VAL A 201 3.47 -8.54 -13.69
C VAL A 201 3.49 -8.25 -15.18
N TYR A 202 3.17 -7.02 -15.59
CA TYR A 202 3.28 -6.58 -16.97
C TYR A 202 4.71 -6.14 -17.32
N ILE A 203 5.17 -6.50 -18.52
CA ILE A 203 6.41 -6.04 -19.11
C ILE A 203 6.11 -5.37 -20.45
N GLY A 204 6.10 -4.04 -20.46
CA GLY A 204 5.80 -3.27 -21.68
C GLY A 204 6.84 -3.41 -22.78
N SER A 205 8.11 -3.59 -22.45
CA SER A 205 9.17 -3.75 -23.47
C SER A 205 9.00 -5.00 -24.34
N SER A 206 8.35 -6.05 -23.83
CA SER A 206 8.13 -7.32 -24.53
C SER A 206 6.68 -7.58 -24.88
N CYS A 207 5.76 -6.67 -24.54
CA CYS A 207 4.32 -6.87 -24.67
C CYS A 207 3.88 -8.22 -24.06
N SER A 208 4.27 -8.48 -22.81
CA SER A 208 3.96 -9.75 -22.16
C SER A 208 3.63 -9.60 -20.68
N LEU A 209 2.95 -10.60 -20.13
CA LEU A 209 2.77 -10.80 -18.70
C LEU A 209 3.73 -11.87 -18.22
N LEU A 210 4.42 -11.60 -17.12
CA LEU A 210 5.05 -12.64 -16.32
C LEU A 210 4.11 -13.08 -15.21
N VAL A 211 3.88 -14.39 -15.15
CA VAL A 211 3.14 -15.04 -14.08
C VAL A 211 4.12 -15.73 -13.15
N ILE A 212 4.16 -15.28 -11.91
CA ILE A 212 4.97 -15.85 -10.84
C ILE A 212 4.15 -16.94 -10.17
N ASP A 213 4.19 -18.16 -10.70
CA ASP A 213 3.41 -19.29 -10.24
C ASP A 213 4.15 -20.05 -9.13
N ARG A 214 4.07 -19.51 -7.91
CA ARG A 214 4.79 -20.01 -6.73
C ARG A 214 4.43 -21.45 -6.39
N GLY A 215 3.14 -21.81 -6.48
CA GLY A 215 2.70 -23.17 -6.19
C GLY A 215 3.25 -24.22 -7.17
N ASN A 216 3.56 -23.81 -8.40
CA ASN A 216 4.22 -24.66 -9.40
C ASN A 216 5.74 -24.40 -9.52
N GLN A 217 6.31 -23.52 -8.69
CA GLN A 217 7.72 -23.14 -8.70
C GLN A 217 8.21 -22.67 -10.08
N ALA A 218 7.35 -21.98 -10.83
CA ALA A 218 7.61 -21.60 -12.21
C ALA A 218 7.37 -20.10 -12.43
N ILE A 219 8.15 -19.51 -13.32
CA ILE A 219 7.82 -18.23 -13.95
C ILE A 219 7.30 -18.58 -15.35
N ARG A 220 6.10 -18.09 -15.68
CA ARG A 220 5.48 -18.31 -16.98
C ARG A 220 5.37 -16.97 -17.69
N GLU A 221 5.48 -16.97 -19.01
CA GLU A 221 5.26 -15.79 -19.83
C GLU A 221 3.98 -15.98 -20.64
N ILE A 222 3.14 -14.94 -20.70
CA ILE A 222 1.98 -14.86 -21.59
C ILE A 222 2.24 -13.69 -22.52
N GLN A 223 2.40 -13.99 -23.81
CA GLN A 223 2.47 -12.94 -24.83
C GLN A 223 1.09 -12.29 -24.98
N LEU A 224 1.06 -10.96 -24.90
CA LEU A 224 -0.16 -10.19 -25.11
C LEU A 224 -0.32 -9.88 -26.61
N HIS A 225 -1.51 -9.42 -26.97
CA HIS A 225 -1.75 -8.95 -28.33
C HIS A 225 -1.11 -7.58 -28.50
N ASP A 226 -0.55 -7.29 -29.69
CA ASP A 226 0.11 -6.01 -29.97
C ASP A 226 -0.81 -4.82 -29.69
N GLU A 227 -2.12 -5.00 -29.91
CA GLU A 227 -3.12 -3.98 -29.61
C GLU A 227 -3.18 -3.64 -28.13
N ASP A 228 -2.85 -4.53 -27.19
CA ASP A 228 -2.87 -4.25 -25.74
C ASP A 228 -1.68 -3.41 -25.28
N CYS A 229 -0.58 -3.46 -26.02
CA CYS A 229 0.70 -2.86 -25.62
C CYS A 229 1.05 -1.61 -26.43
N ASN A 230 0.55 -1.49 -27.66
CA ASN A 230 0.89 -0.36 -28.48
C ASN A 230 0.12 0.88 -27.99
N TYR A 231 0.84 1.85 -27.44
CA TYR A 231 0.29 3.19 -27.29
C TYR A 231 -0.10 3.65 -28.69
N GLN A 232 -1.38 3.85 -28.91
CA GLN A 232 -1.82 4.56 -30.10
C GLN A 232 -1.31 5.99 -29.95
N TYR A 233 -0.08 6.23 -30.42
CA TYR A 233 0.47 7.55 -30.65
C TYR A 233 -0.29 8.11 -31.85
N ASP A 234 -1.58 8.38 -31.64
CA ASP A 234 -2.50 8.77 -32.67
C ASP A 234 -2.05 10.16 -33.17
N GLY A 235 -1.38 10.17 -34.32
CA GLY A 235 -1.17 11.36 -35.13
C GLY A 235 0.12 12.16 -34.93
N SER A 236 0.81 12.14 -33.79
CA SER A 236 1.90 13.12 -33.57
C SER A 236 3.16 12.88 -34.42
N PHE A 237 3.52 11.62 -34.73
CA PHE A 237 4.69 11.33 -35.55
C PHE A 237 4.43 11.57 -37.04
N HIS A 238 3.24 11.20 -37.53
CA HIS A 238 2.82 11.53 -38.89
C HIS A 238 2.62 13.04 -39.06
N LEU A 239 2.04 13.75 -38.10
CA LEU A 239 1.92 15.20 -38.14
C LEU A 239 3.29 15.87 -38.09
N GLY A 240 4.24 15.37 -37.28
CA GLY A 240 5.61 15.84 -37.25
C GLY A 240 6.33 15.68 -38.61
N ILE A 241 6.21 14.52 -39.25
CA ILE A 241 6.76 14.28 -40.59
C ILE A 241 6.06 15.14 -41.64
N VAL A 242 4.75 15.29 -41.58
CA VAL A 242 3.96 16.13 -42.50
C VAL A 242 4.31 17.61 -42.34
N VAL A 243 4.51 18.10 -41.11
CA VAL A 243 4.92 19.47 -40.81
C VAL A 243 6.36 19.71 -41.29
N LEU A 244 7.28 18.77 -41.08
CA LEU A 244 8.65 18.87 -41.60
C LEU A 244 8.68 18.87 -43.13
N ALA A 245 7.90 18.00 -43.77
CA ALA A 245 7.77 17.94 -45.23
C ALA A 245 7.15 19.24 -45.78
N ALA A 246 6.12 19.77 -45.14
CA ALA A 246 5.50 21.04 -45.51
C ALA A 246 6.48 22.21 -45.36
N ALA A 247 7.22 22.29 -44.24
CA ALA A 247 8.21 23.33 -44.01
C ALA A 247 9.34 23.27 -45.06
N ALA A 248 9.81 22.08 -45.41
CA ALA A 248 10.80 21.89 -46.47
C ALA A 248 10.26 22.33 -47.84
N PHE A 249 9.02 21.96 -48.17
CA PHE A 249 8.36 22.36 -49.41
C PHE A 249 8.17 23.88 -49.51
N PHE A 250 7.66 24.52 -48.44
CA PHE A 250 7.50 25.97 -48.40
C PHE A 250 8.85 26.70 -48.46
N GLY A 251 9.87 26.21 -47.76
CA GLY A 251 11.22 26.75 -47.84
C GLY A 251 11.80 26.66 -49.25
N TYR A 252 11.61 25.53 -49.93
CA TYR A 252 12.02 25.34 -51.32
C TYR A 252 11.29 26.27 -52.30
N MET A 253 9.97 26.42 -52.15
CA MET A 253 9.18 27.34 -52.98
C MET A 253 9.55 28.81 -52.77
N LEU A 254 9.84 29.23 -51.53
CA LEU A 254 10.37 30.56 -51.21
C LEU A 254 11.74 30.80 -51.83
N ALA A 255 12.61 29.79 -51.84
CA ALA A 255 13.91 29.88 -52.50
C ALA A 255 13.76 30.04 -54.03
N LEU A 256 12.87 29.28 -54.67
CA LEU A 256 12.60 29.40 -56.10
C LEU A 256 12.01 30.77 -56.48
N LEU A 257 11.14 31.33 -55.64
CA LEU A 257 10.60 32.69 -55.85
C LEU A 257 11.71 33.75 -55.81
N HIS A 258 12.63 33.69 -54.83
CA HIS A 258 13.76 34.63 -54.78
C HIS A 258 14.72 34.49 -55.96
N VAL A 259 14.96 33.27 -56.46
CA VAL A 259 15.80 33.03 -57.65
C VAL A 259 15.11 33.53 -58.93
N GLY A 260 13.79 33.37 -59.05
CA GLY A 260 13.01 33.85 -60.19
C GLY A 260 12.91 35.38 -60.29
N TYR A 261 12.84 36.09 -59.16
CA TYR A 261 12.81 37.56 -59.14
C TYR A 261 14.15 38.21 -59.54
N ASN A 262 15.28 37.55 -59.26
CA ASN A 262 16.60 38.06 -59.62
C ASN A 262 16.92 37.99 -61.13
N HIS A 263 16.09 37.33 -61.94
CA HIS A 263 16.24 37.29 -63.40
C HIS A 263 15.35 38.29 -64.16
N CYS A 264 14.44 39.01 -63.49
CA CYS A 264 13.57 40.02 -64.11
C CYS A 264 14.08 41.47 -63.97
N PHE A 265 15.21 41.70 -63.29
CA PHE A 265 15.85 43.01 -63.14
C PHE A 265 17.24 43.03 -63.82
N LEU A 266 17.29 42.70 -65.11
CA LEU A 266 18.36 43.17 -65.99
C LEU A 266 17.77 44.29 -66.85
N PRO A 267 18.23 45.55 -66.71
CA PRO A 267 17.75 46.62 -67.58
C PRO A 267 18.27 46.34 -69.00
N MET A 268 17.37 46.36 -69.99
CA MET A 268 17.77 46.56 -71.38
C MET A 268 18.51 47.91 -71.46
N MET A 269 19.81 47.84 -71.70
CA MET A 269 20.63 48.92 -72.27
C MET A 269 21.28 48.39 -73.54
#